data_AF-A0A0G1S1R4-F1
#
_entry.id   AF-A0A0G1S1R4-F1
#
_cell.length_a   1.000
_cell.length_b   1.000
_cell.length_c   1.000
_cell.angle_alpha   90.00
_cell.angle_beta   90.00
_cell.angle_gamma   90.00
#
_symmetry.space_group_name_H-M   'P 1'
#
loop_
_entity.id
_entity.type
_entity.pdbx_description
1 polymer ?
#
loop_
_entity_poly.entity_id
_entity_poly.type
_entity_poly.pdbx_seq_one_letter_code
_entity_poly.pdbx_strand_id
1 'polypeptide(L)'
;MNNKKILPIIVLAIYFVIGLWKLNDLPGEWYGDISNVHEYVLEILNGLWPWYFFQSTGPIYHYLVTPVILLLGSNYWQYKFSSVLVGGMGVVMTYLAVKELADRKTALWAMFLAAVSFWTIVWARTGNSQIIILFLTANVIFWAEKYAKTRKPAHLAVGALSASLGLFEYPQTFVLPLLWLWWLVSRKQIKGGLWGTLLLILPLLLFAKVILSNLDNFTTGYVGDKVPSISQLLTQQTRQRFIENIKKTALMMHYKGEGIFRVNVPGDPHIDRISGIFFLLGILYLLKTNRPLLVRATAAMFLLALPSMSPQQQVFQRALII
;
A
#
# COMPACT_ATOMS: atom_id res chain seq x y z
N MET A 1 -17.51 29.61 6.39
CA MET A 1 -17.17 28.54 5.40
C MET A 1 -18.36 27.61 5.23
N ASN A 2 -18.69 27.17 4.01
CA ASN A 2 -19.79 26.22 3.78
C ASN A 2 -19.48 24.87 4.46
N ASN A 3 -20.41 24.29 5.23
CA ASN A 3 -20.28 22.99 5.91
C ASN A 3 -19.76 21.88 4.98
N LYS A 4 -19.95 22.06 3.66
CA LYS A 4 -19.45 21.16 2.63
C LYS A 4 -17.92 21.03 2.57
N LYS A 5 -17.17 22.06 2.95
CA LYS A 5 -15.69 22.06 2.94
C LYS A 5 -15.08 21.84 4.32
N ILE A 6 -15.80 22.16 5.39
CA ILE A 6 -15.30 22.08 6.76
C ILE A 6 -15.07 20.63 7.20
N LEU A 7 -16.00 19.71 6.90
CA LEU A 7 -15.95 18.36 7.46
C LEU A 7 -14.72 17.53 7.06
N PRO A 8 -14.28 17.49 5.78
CA PRO A 8 -13.02 16.83 5.42
C PRO A 8 -11.80 17.42 6.15
N ILE A 9 -11.78 18.75 6.36
CA ILE A 9 -10.69 19.42 7.07
C ILE A 9 -10.68 18.99 8.54
N ILE A 10 -11.84 18.90 9.19
CA ILE A 10 -11.95 18.39 10.56
C ILE A 10 -11.43 16.95 10.64
N VAL A 11 -11.83 16.07 9.73
CA VAL A 11 -11.36 14.67 9.71
C VAL A 11 -9.85 14.59 9.50
N LEU A 12 -9.30 15.41 8.61
CA LEU A 12 -7.85 15.48 8.39
C LEU A 12 -7.11 16.04 9.62
N ALA A 13 -7.69 17.02 10.31
CA ALA A 13 -7.14 17.53 11.57
C ALA A 13 -7.14 16.44 12.66
N ILE A 14 -8.19 15.62 12.76
CA ILE A 14 -8.23 14.46 13.66
C ILE A 14 -7.07 13.50 13.36
N TYR A 15 -6.85 13.17 12.08
CA TYR A 15 -5.72 12.33 11.67
C TYR A 15 -4.38 12.91 12.15
N PHE A 16 -4.13 14.20 11.91
CA PHE A 16 -2.87 14.84 12.34
C PHE A 16 -2.74 14.93 13.86
N VAL A 17 -3.81 15.22 14.59
CA VAL A 17 -3.79 15.21 16.06
C VAL A 17 -3.38 13.83 16.57
N ILE A 18 -4.00 12.76 16.08
CA ILE A 18 -3.68 11.40 16.51
C ILE A 18 -2.28 10.98 16.04
N GLY A 19 -1.93 11.28 14.79
CA GLY A 19 -0.65 10.92 14.20
C GLY A 19 0.52 11.59 14.91
N LEU A 20 0.41 12.88 15.23
CA LEU A 20 1.48 13.67 15.84
C LEU A 20 1.52 13.58 17.38
N TRP A 21 0.44 13.12 18.02
CA TRP A 21 0.39 13.03 19.47
C TRP A 21 1.44 12.05 20.01
N LYS A 22 2.34 12.54 20.88
CA LYS A 22 3.48 11.77 21.39
C LYS A 22 4.31 11.09 20.29
N LEU A 23 4.48 11.77 19.15
CA LEU A 23 5.20 11.17 18.02
C LEU A 23 6.63 10.79 18.40
N ASN A 24 7.29 11.55 19.28
CA ASN A 24 8.64 11.22 19.73
C ASN A 24 8.70 9.96 20.59
N ASP A 25 7.70 9.76 21.45
CA ASP A 25 7.71 8.74 22.51
C ASP A 25 7.05 7.41 22.09
N LEU A 26 6.22 7.41 21.05
CA LEU A 26 5.39 6.26 20.67
C LEU A 26 5.37 6.02 19.15
N PRO A 27 6.13 5.04 18.62
CA PRO A 27 7.20 4.31 19.30
C PRO A 27 8.41 5.22 19.62
N GLY A 28 9.07 4.96 20.74
CA GLY A 28 10.24 5.74 21.19
C GLY A 28 11.55 5.20 20.63
N GLU A 29 11.57 3.91 20.29
CA GLU A 29 12.73 3.18 19.82
C GLU A 29 12.87 3.24 18.30
N TRP A 30 14.11 3.47 17.85
CA TRP A 30 14.46 3.30 16.44
C TRP A 30 14.44 1.81 16.08
N TYR A 31 13.39 1.35 15.39
CA TYR A 31 13.19 -0.06 15.08
C TYR A 31 12.56 -0.28 13.70
N GLY A 32 12.99 -1.34 13.02
CA GLY A 32 12.39 -1.82 11.78
C GLY A 32 12.95 -1.14 10.53
N ASP A 33 12.09 -1.00 9.52
CA ASP A 33 12.51 -0.59 8.16
C ASP A 33 12.90 0.90 8.04
N ILE A 34 12.75 1.68 9.11
CA ILE A 34 13.15 3.09 9.14
C ILE A 34 14.67 3.25 8.98
N SER A 35 15.48 2.27 9.38
CA SER A 35 16.92 2.26 9.08
C SER A 35 17.18 2.27 7.58
N ASN A 36 16.45 1.45 6.82
CA ASN A 36 16.53 1.43 5.36
C ASN A 36 16.14 2.80 4.79
N VAL A 37 15.10 3.43 5.37
CA VAL A 37 14.68 4.77 4.97
C VAL A 37 15.79 5.79 5.20
N HIS A 38 16.46 5.72 6.34
CA HIS A 38 17.55 6.61 6.68
C HIS A 38 18.74 6.47 5.72
N GLU A 39 19.18 5.24 5.43
CA GLU A 39 20.30 4.97 4.52
C GLU A 39 20.04 5.53 3.11
N TYR A 40 18.85 5.28 2.54
CA TYR A 40 18.46 5.86 1.26
C TYR A 40 18.49 7.39 1.27
N VAL A 41 17.94 8.00 2.32
CA VAL A 41 17.90 9.46 2.42
C VAL A 41 19.31 10.03 2.54
N LEU A 42 20.22 9.39 3.28
CA LEU A 42 21.61 9.82 3.35
C LEU A 42 22.30 9.77 1.98
N GLU A 43 22.08 8.72 1.19
CA GLU A 43 22.59 8.66 -0.19
C GLU A 43 22.09 9.83 -1.02
N ILE A 44 20.78 10.11 -0.99
CA ILE A 44 20.17 11.21 -1.75
C ILE A 44 20.74 12.57 -1.30
N LEU A 45 20.91 12.78 0.01
CA LEU A 45 21.49 14.01 0.56
C LEU A 45 22.97 14.20 0.16
N ASN A 46 23.69 13.11 -0.07
CA ASN A 46 25.06 13.13 -0.59
C ASN A 46 25.14 13.30 -2.12
N GLY A 47 24.02 13.58 -2.79
CA GLY A 47 23.95 13.80 -4.24
C GLY A 47 23.94 12.51 -5.07
N LEU A 48 23.76 11.35 -4.43
CA LEU A 48 23.55 10.08 -5.13
C LEU A 48 22.08 9.95 -5.54
N TRP A 49 21.82 9.03 -6.47
CA TRP A 49 20.50 8.77 -7.03
C TRP A 49 20.19 7.28 -6.96
N PRO A 50 19.88 6.73 -5.77
CA PRO A 50 19.62 5.31 -5.61
C PRO A 50 18.39 4.88 -6.42
N TRP A 51 18.59 3.90 -7.29
CA TRP A 51 17.54 3.21 -8.07
C TRP A 51 17.73 1.70 -7.96
N TYR A 52 17.69 1.22 -6.72
CA TYR A 52 17.82 -0.18 -6.37
C TYR A 52 16.74 -0.58 -5.36
N PHE A 53 16.67 -1.86 -5.01
CA PHE A 53 15.88 -2.39 -3.90
C PHE A 53 16.81 -2.86 -2.81
N PHE A 54 16.61 -2.36 -1.59
CA PHE A 54 17.24 -2.93 -0.40
C PHE A 54 16.21 -3.77 0.33
N GLN A 55 16.47 -5.07 0.47
CA GLN A 55 15.45 -6.04 0.88
C GLN A 55 14.21 -5.90 -0.02
N SER A 56 13.06 -5.51 0.52
CA SER A 56 11.82 -5.29 -0.23
C SER A 56 11.52 -3.83 -0.55
N THR A 57 12.32 -2.88 -0.07
CA THR A 57 11.99 -1.45 -0.19
C THR A 57 12.64 -0.84 -1.43
N GLY A 58 11.82 -0.22 -2.26
CA GLY A 58 12.24 0.54 -3.44
C GLY A 58 12.38 2.04 -3.16
N PRO A 59 12.79 2.84 -4.15
CA PRO A 59 13.27 4.20 -3.91
C PRO A 59 12.18 5.28 -3.75
N ILE A 60 10.93 5.04 -4.15
CA ILE A 60 9.94 6.12 -4.33
C ILE A 60 9.60 6.87 -3.03
N TYR A 61 9.29 6.14 -1.96
CA TYR A 61 9.03 6.77 -0.67
C TYR A 61 10.21 7.63 -0.19
N HIS A 62 11.44 7.18 -0.38
CA HIS A 62 12.64 7.88 0.05
C HIS A 62 12.81 9.24 -0.64
N TYR A 63 12.62 9.27 -1.96
CA TYR A 63 12.60 10.54 -2.70
C TYR A 63 11.46 11.46 -2.23
N LEU A 64 10.30 10.92 -1.88
CA LEU A 64 9.17 11.70 -1.41
C LEU A 64 9.44 12.36 -0.05
N VAL A 65 10.11 11.66 0.88
CA VAL A 65 10.37 12.17 2.24
C VAL A 65 11.66 13.00 2.34
N THR A 66 12.63 12.82 1.43
CA THR A 66 13.91 13.53 1.47
C THR A 66 13.78 15.06 1.57
N PRO A 67 12.90 15.75 0.82
CA PRO A 67 12.73 17.19 0.97
C PRO A 67 12.33 17.63 2.39
N VAL A 68 11.52 16.83 3.09
CA VAL A 68 11.13 17.11 4.47
C VAL A 68 12.33 16.95 5.40
N ILE A 69 13.12 15.89 5.21
CA ILE A 69 14.35 15.63 5.98
C ILE A 69 15.40 16.72 5.75
N LEU A 70 15.59 17.14 4.49
CA LEU A 70 16.52 18.22 4.13
C LEU A 70 16.16 19.54 4.84
N LEU A 71 14.87 19.87 4.93
CA LEU A 71 14.40 21.13 5.51
C LEU A 71 14.33 21.12 7.03
N LEU A 72 13.99 19.99 7.65
CA LEU A 72 13.69 19.90 9.08
C LEU A 72 14.73 19.14 9.90
N GLY A 73 15.71 18.52 9.25
CA GLY A 73 16.74 17.67 9.86
C GLY A 73 16.46 16.17 9.73
N SER A 74 17.45 15.36 10.09
CA SER A 74 17.48 13.90 9.88
C SER A 74 17.41 13.07 11.17
N ASN A 75 16.73 13.58 12.21
CA ASN A 75 16.51 12.80 13.44
C ASN A 75 15.25 11.93 13.31
N TYR A 76 15.09 11.00 14.26
CA TYR A 76 13.98 10.03 14.28
C TYR A 76 12.60 10.68 14.14
N TRP A 77 12.39 11.82 14.79
CA TRP A 77 11.14 12.54 14.73
C TRP A 77 10.78 12.98 13.32
N GLN A 78 11.73 13.47 12.51
CA GLN A 78 11.48 13.97 11.16
C GLN A 78 11.10 12.86 10.18
N TYR A 79 11.68 11.67 10.32
CA TYR A 79 11.28 10.50 9.54
C TYR A 79 9.85 10.07 9.86
N LYS A 80 9.51 10.00 11.16
CA LYS A 80 8.13 9.73 11.61
C LYS A 80 7.16 10.81 11.12
N PHE A 81 7.54 12.08 11.24
CA PHE A 81 6.74 13.22 10.78
C PHE A 81 6.47 13.14 9.27
N SER A 82 7.49 12.82 8.48
CA SER A 82 7.37 12.62 7.04
C SER A 82 6.38 11.49 6.71
N SER A 83 6.44 10.38 7.44
CA SER A 83 5.49 9.26 7.31
C SER A 83 4.05 9.67 7.67
N VAL A 84 3.86 10.51 8.70
CA VAL A 84 2.54 11.11 9.03
C VAL A 84 2.04 12.00 7.89
N LEU A 85 2.89 12.79 7.24
CA LEU A 85 2.48 13.59 6.08
C LEU A 85 2.00 12.68 4.92
N VAL A 86 2.74 11.62 4.63
CA VAL A 86 2.39 10.65 3.58
C VAL A 86 1.09 9.90 3.91
N GLY A 87 0.89 9.49 5.16
CA GLY A 87 -0.37 8.89 5.59
C GLY A 87 -1.55 9.87 5.46
N GLY A 88 -1.33 11.16 5.73
CA GLY A 88 -2.31 12.22 5.48
C GLY A 88 -2.68 12.35 4.00
N MET A 89 -1.70 12.23 3.09
CA MET A 89 -1.97 12.14 1.65
C MET A 89 -2.85 10.93 1.33
N GLY A 90 -2.57 9.77 1.94
CA GLY A 90 -3.39 8.56 1.85
C GLY A 90 -4.85 8.79 2.26
N VAL A 91 -5.07 9.39 3.44
CA VAL A 91 -6.40 9.71 3.97
C VAL A 91 -7.18 10.63 3.04
N VAL A 92 -6.54 11.70 2.53
CA VAL A 92 -7.15 12.61 1.55
C VAL A 92 -7.47 11.86 0.26
N MET A 93 -6.58 11.00 -0.21
CA MET A 93 -6.79 10.27 -1.45
C MET A 93 -7.92 9.24 -1.32
N THR A 94 -8.08 8.61 -0.15
CA THR A 94 -9.23 7.74 0.15
C THR A 94 -10.55 8.51 0.02
N TYR A 95 -10.62 9.74 0.54
CA TYR A 95 -11.81 10.59 0.36
C TYR A 95 -12.11 10.84 -1.12
N LEU A 96 -11.09 11.22 -1.91
CA LEU A 96 -11.27 11.53 -3.33
C LEU A 96 -11.69 10.29 -4.12
N ALA A 97 -11.04 9.15 -3.89
CA ALA A 97 -11.35 7.87 -4.51
C ALA A 97 -12.80 7.45 -4.21
N VAL A 98 -13.19 7.39 -2.93
CA VAL A 98 -14.54 6.92 -2.55
C VAL A 98 -15.62 7.89 -3.01
N LYS A 99 -15.34 9.20 -3.03
CA LYS A 99 -16.28 10.20 -3.59
C LYS A 99 -16.48 9.99 -5.10
N GLU A 100 -15.44 9.57 -5.81
CA GLU A 100 -15.53 9.23 -7.22
C GLU A 100 -16.28 7.91 -7.44
N LEU A 101 -16.15 6.93 -6.54
CA LEU A 101 -16.81 5.62 -6.67
C LEU A 101 -18.27 5.60 -6.23
N ALA A 102 -18.64 6.45 -5.27
CA ALA A 102 -19.95 6.47 -4.64
C ALA A 102 -20.44 7.91 -4.51
N ASP A 103 -20.44 8.43 -3.29
CA ASP A 103 -21.00 9.73 -2.94
C ASP A 103 -20.22 10.39 -1.81
N ARG A 104 -20.54 11.65 -1.55
CA ARG A 104 -19.82 12.47 -0.56
C ARG A 104 -19.98 11.95 0.87
N LYS A 105 -21.15 11.42 1.25
CA LYS A 105 -21.40 10.90 2.60
C LYS A 105 -20.57 9.63 2.83
N THR A 106 -20.60 8.71 1.87
CA THR A 106 -19.77 7.49 1.91
C THR A 106 -18.28 7.83 1.95
N ALA A 107 -17.85 8.84 1.18
CA ALA A 107 -16.45 9.29 1.17
C ALA A 107 -15.99 9.89 2.50
N LEU A 108 -16.85 10.65 3.17
CA LEU A 108 -16.54 11.22 4.50
C LEU A 108 -16.37 10.11 5.55
N TRP A 109 -17.23 9.09 5.53
CA TRP A 109 -17.07 7.93 6.41
C TRP A 109 -15.80 7.14 6.10
N ALA A 110 -15.49 6.92 4.83
CA ALA A 110 -14.25 6.24 4.45
C ALA A 110 -13.00 7.04 4.86
N MET A 111 -13.03 8.36 4.69
CA MET A 111 -11.95 9.26 5.14
C MET A 111 -11.79 9.22 6.65
N PHE A 112 -12.91 9.25 7.40
CA PHE A 112 -12.89 9.18 8.85
C PHE A 112 -12.31 7.84 9.33
N LEU A 113 -12.79 6.72 8.78
CA LEU A 113 -12.28 5.39 9.12
C LEU A 113 -10.81 5.25 8.77
N ALA A 114 -10.34 5.78 7.64
CA ALA A 114 -8.91 5.81 7.31
C ALA A 114 -8.11 6.69 8.29
N ALA A 115 -8.65 7.85 8.68
CA ALA A 115 -8.01 8.79 9.61
C ALA A 115 -7.80 8.20 11.01
N VAL A 116 -8.71 7.36 11.49
CA VAL A 116 -8.62 6.74 12.83
C VAL A 116 -8.26 5.25 12.80
N SER A 117 -8.00 4.69 11.62
CA SER A 117 -7.67 3.27 11.46
C SER A 117 -6.37 2.95 12.18
N PHE A 118 -6.39 1.87 12.98
CA PHE A 118 -5.21 1.32 13.62
C PHE A 118 -4.04 1.19 12.64
N TRP A 119 -4.28 0.58 11.46
CA TRP A 119 -3.22 0.35 10.47
C TRP A 119 -2.67 1.63 9.85
N THR A 120 -3.54 2.60 9.56
CA THR A 120 -3.08 3.88 9.00
C THR A 120 -2.24 4.63 10.02
N ILE A 121 -2.65 4.63 11.29
CA ILE A 121 -1.92 5.31 12.36
C ILE A 121 -0.60 4.61 12.70
N VAL A 122 -0.59 3.28 12.83
CA VAL A 122 0.63 2.52 13.13
C VAL A 122 1.68 2.74 12.03
N TRP A 123 1.32 2.57 10.76
CA TRP A 123 2.28 2.76 9.67
C TRP A 123 2.72 4.21 9.51
N ALA A 124 1.84 5.18 9.75
CA ALA A 124 2.21 6.60 9.72
C ALA A 124 3.18 7.01 10.83
N ARG A 125 3.20 6.29 11.95
CA ARG A 125 4.01 6.64 13.14
C ARG A 125 5.35 5.91 13.20
N THR A 126 5.59 4.92 12.34
CA THR A 126 6.83 4.13 12.37
C THR A 126 7.95 4.75 11.54
N GLY A 127 7.65 5.70 10.64
CA GLY A 127 8.64 6.25 9.70
C GLY A 127 8.87 5.37 8.47
N ASN A 128 8.21 4.22 8.40
CA ASN A 128 8.46 3.23 7.36
C ASN A 128 7.72 3.55 6.06
N SER A 129 8.19 2.98 4.94
CA SER A 129 7.69 3.31 3.61
C SER A 129 6.29 2.77 3.30
N GLN A 130 5.87 1.68 3.95
CA GLN A 130 4.62 0.97 3.62
C GLN A 130 3.36 1.85 3.75
N ILE A 131 3.42 2.97 4.49
CA ILE A 131 2.30 3.92 4.57
C ILE A 131 1.89 4.48 3.21
N ILE A 132 2.83 4.62 2.26
CA ILE A 132 2.56 5.20 0.92
C ILE A 132 1.63 4.31 0.08
N ILE A 133 1.53 3.02 0.41
CA ILE A 133 0.67 2.06 -0.31
C ILE A 133 -0.79 2.54 -0.29
N LEU A 134 -1.26 3.09 0.84
CA LEU A 134 -2.62 3.63 0.95
C LEU A 134 -2.86 4.74 -0.09
N PHE A 135 -1.91 5.65 -0.23
CA PHE A 135 -1.97 6.75 -1.19
C PHE A 135 -1.91 6.24 -2.64
N LEU A 136 -0.97 5.36 -2.97
CA LEU A 136 -0.80 4.84 -4.34
C LEU A 136 -2.02 4.03 -4.79
N THR A 137 -2.51 3.11 -3.96
CA THR A 137 -3.70 2.32 -4.27
C THR A 137 -4.93 3.21 -4.49
N ALA A 138 -5.17 4.18 -3.59
CA ALA A 138 -6.30 5.10 -3.74
C ALA A 138 -6.16 5.98 -4.99
N ASN A 139 -4.94 6.42 -5.34
CA ASN A 139 -4.68 7.16 -6.59
C ASN A 139 -4.99 6.35 -7.83
N VAL A 140 -4.49 5.11 -7.89
CA VAL A 140 -4.71 4.21 -9.03
C VAL A 140 -6.21 4.00 -9.27
N ILE A 141 -6.97 3.70 -8.22
CA ILE A 141 -8.42 3.51 -8.31
C ILE A 141 -9.13 4.81 -8.73
N PHE A 142 -8.78 5.94 -8.11
CA PHE A 142 -9.37 7.23 -8.43
C PHE A 142 -9.15 7.62 -9.89
N TRP A 143 -7.91 7.60 -10.37
CA TRP A 143 -7.59 8.03 -11.74
C TRP A 143 -8.09 7.04 -12.79
N ALA A 144 -8.10 5.74 -12.50
CA ALA A 144 -8.73 4.76 -13.38
C ALA A 144 -10.23 5.03 -13.54
N GLU A 145 -10.95 5.28 -12.45
CA GLU A 145 -12.38 5.61 -12.53
C GLU A 145 -12.62 6.99 -13.13
N LYS A 146 -11.78 7.97 -12.83
CA LYS A 146 -11.87 9.32 -13.39
C LYS A 146 -11.72 9.28 -14.90
N TYR A 147 -10.73 8.54 -15.40
CA TYR A 147 -10.57 8.29 -16.82
C TYR A 147 -11.79 7.53 -17.38
N ALA A 148 -12.27 6.48 -16.72
CA ALA A 148 -13.41 5.71 -17.22
C ALA A 148 -14.67 6.56 -17.44
N LYS A 149 -14.88 7.58 -16.62
CA LYS A 149 -16.01 8.52 -16.75
C LYS A 149 -15.78 9.64 -17.77
N THR A 150 -14.55 10.14 -17.89
CA THR A 150 -14.26 11.38 -18.64
C THR A 150 -13.50 11.18 -19.95
N ARG A 151 -12.81 10.04 -20.09
CA ARG A 151 -11.96 9.66 -21.22
C ARG A 151 -10.84 10.65 -21.57
N LYS A 152 -10.47 11.54 -20.64
CA LYS A 152 -9.40 12.52 -20.86
C LYS A 152 -8.03 11.85 -20.82
N PRO A 153 -7.17 12.03 -21.85
CA PRO A 153 -5.83 11.41 -21.89
C PRO A 153 -4.96 11.74 -20.67
N ALA A 154 -5.08 12.97 -20.14
CA ALA A 154 -4.36 13.37 -18.93
C ALA A 154 -4.69 12.44 -17.73
N HIS A 155 -5.96 12.06 -17.55
CA HIS A 155 -6.34 11.15 -16.46
C HIS A 155 -5.79 9.73 -16.67
N LEU A 156 -5.70 9.29 -17.93
CA LEU A 156 -5.06 8.02 -18.27
C LEU A 156 -3.57 8.07 -17.92
N ALA A 157 -2.87 9.14 -18.31
CA ALA A 157 -1.45 9.35 -18.03
C ALA A 157 -1.15 9.41 -16.53
N VAL A 158 -1.94 10.17 -15.75
CA VAL A 158 -1.75 10.25 -14.29
C VAL A 158 -2.06 8.90 -13.62
N GLY A 159 -3.06 8.15 -14.12
CA GLY A 159 -3.35 6.80 -13.64
C GLY A 159 -2.21 5.81 -13.92
N ALA A 160 -1.65 5.84 -15.13
CA ALA A 160 -0.50 5.02 -15.51
C ALA A 160 0.71 5.37 -14.63
N LEU A 161 1.03 6.65 -14.47
CA LEU A 161 2.12 7.12 -13.60
C LEU A 161 1.94 6.63 -12.17
N SER A 162 0.74 6.78 -11.59
CA SER A 162 0.44 6.33 -10.23
C SER A 162 0.66 4.82 -10.08
N ALA A 163 0.25 4.04 -11.07
CA ALA A 163 0.44 2.60 -11.08
C ALA A 163 1.93 2.21 -11.24
N SER A 164 2.66 2.94 -12.08
CA SER A 164 4.10 2.78 -12.29
C SER A 164 4.93 3.09 -11.05
N LEU A 165 4.57 4.11 -10.27
CA LEU A 165 5.24 4.37 -8.99
C LEU A 165 5.15 3.17 -8.04
N GLY A 166 4.07 2.39 -8.12
CA GLY A 166 3.93 1.13 -7.39
C GLY A 166 4.98 0.07 -7.71
N LEU A 167 5.58 0.09 -8.90
CA LEU A 167 6.66 -0.83 -9.26
C LEU A 167 7.96 -0.55 -8.48
N PHE A 168 8.13 0.67 -7.98
CA PHE A 168 9.37 1.12 -7.35
C PHE A 168 9.20 1.38 -5.84
N GLU A 169 8.20 0.75 -5.22
CA GLU A 169 7.91 0.94 -3.79
C GLU A 169 8.10 -0.34 -2.97
N TYR A 170 7.20 -1.32 -3.11
CA TYR A 170 7.28 -2.57 -2.37
C TYR A 170 6.70 -3.71 -3.20
N PRO A 171 7.14 -4.98 -3.03
CA PRO A 171 6.59 -6.11 -3.75
C PRO A 171 5.06 -6.21 -3.77
N GLN A 172 4.36 -5.80 -2.70
CA GLN A 172 2.89 -5.83 -2.71
C GLN A 172 2.27 -4.83 -3.71
N THR A 173 2.97 -3.76 -4.07
CA THR A 173 2.48 -2.76 -5.03
C THR A 173 2.87 -3.05 -6.49
N PHE A 174 3.64 -4.11 -6.75
CA PHE A 174 3.98 -4.52 -8.12
C PHE A 174 2.74 -4.89 -8.95
N VAL A 175 1.64 -5.24 -8.29
CA VAL A 175 0.36 -5.54 -8.94
C VAL A 175 -0.45 -4.28 -9.32
N LEU A 176 -0.03 -3.07 -8.93
CA LEU A 176 -0.79 -1.84 -9.22
C LEU A 176 -0.98 -1.56 -10.72
N PRO A 177 0.00 -1.78 -11.62
CA PRO A 177 -0.22 -1.71 -13.06
C PRO A 177 -1.30 -2.69 -13.55
N LEU A 178 -1.32 -3.91 -13.01
CA LEU A 178 -2.33 -4.91 -13.36
C LEU A 178 -3.71 -4.52 -12.82
N LEU A 179 -3.78 -4.02 -11.59
CA LEU A 179 -5.01 -3.51 -10.98
C LEU A 179 -5.58 -2.35 -11.81
N TRP A 180 -4.71 -1.43 -12.25
CA TRP A 180 -5.11 -0.30 -13.09
C TRP A 180 -5.69 -0.75 -14.44
N LEU A 181 -4.99 -1.64 -15.16
CA LEU A 181 -5.47 -2.19 -16.42
C LEU A 181 -6.76 -3.00 -16.25
N TRP A 182 -6.83 -3.84 -15.22
CA TRP A 182 -8.02 -4.59 -14.85
C TRP A 182 -9.21 -3.65 -14.60
N TRP A 183 -9.00 -2.54 -13.88
CA TRP A 183 -10.04 -1.55 -13.66
C TRP A 183 -10.58 -0.99 -14.98
N LEU A 184 -9.69 -0.55 -15.88
CA LEU A 184 -10.09 -0.01 -17.19
C LEU A 184 -10.89 -1.02 -18.02
N VAL A 185 -10.43 -2.27 -18.08
CA VAL A 185 -11.11 -3.36 -18.79
C VAL A 185 -12.46 -3.66 -18.15
N SER A 186 -12.54 -3.72 -16.81
CA SER A 186 -13.79 -3.95 -16.07
C SER A 186 -14.82 -2.82 -16.25
N ARG A 187 -14.36 -1.63 -16.65
CA ARG A 187 -15.16 -0.46 -17.03
C ARG A 187 -15.39 -0.36 -18.54
N LYS A 188 -15.10 -1.43 -19.29
CA LYS A 188 -15.24 -1.55 -20.75
C LYS A 188 -14.44 -0.50 -21.54
N GLN A 189 -13.34 0.02 -20.96
CA GLN A 189 -12.47 0.99 -21.61
C GLN A 189 -11.30 0.31 -22.34
N ILE A 190 -11.60 -0.59 -23.29
CA ILE A 190 -10.56 -1.41 -23.97
C ILE A 190 -9.50 -0.54 -24.66
N LYS A 191 -9.91 0.51 -25.39
CA LYS A 191 -8.95 1.46 -26.01
C LYS A 191 -8.07 2.15 -24.95
N GLY A 192 -8.66 2.52 -23.81
CA GLY A 192 -7.90 3.08 -22.69
C GLY A 192 -6.92 2.08 -22.10
N GLY A 193 -7.29 0.80 -22.02
CA GLY A 193 -6.39 -0.29 -21.63
C GLY A 193 -5.21 -0.42 -22.59
N LEU A 194 -5.44 -0.38 -23.91
CA LEU A 194 -4.38 -0.45 -24.92
C LEU A 194 -3.39 0.73 -24.80
N TRP A 195 -3.90 1.96 -24.81
CA TRP A 195 -3.07 3.16 -24.63
C TRP A 195 -2.39 3.18 -23.26
N GLY A 196 -3.07 2.65 -22.24
CA GLY A 196 -2.51 2.50 -20.91
C GLY A 196 -1.33 1.53 -20.88
N THR A 197 -1.42 0.39 -21.56
CA THR A 197 -0.30 -0.55 -21.70
C THR A 197 0.90 0.13 -22.35
N LEU A 198 0.69 0.94 -23.38
CA LEU A 198 1.77 1.70 -24.02
C LEU A 198 2.46 2.67 -23.05
N LEU A 199 1.68 3.36 -22.20
CA LEU A 199 2.21 4.25 -21.17
C LEU A 199 3.01 3.51 -20.09
N LEU A 200 2.76 2.22 -19.88
CA LEU A 200 3.48 1.39 -18.92
C LEU A 200 4.80 0.83 -19.47
N ILE A 201 5.04 0.86 -20.79
CA ILE A 201 6.25 0.28 -21.39
C ILE A 201 7.52 0.88 -20.79
N LEU A 202 7.65 2.21 -20.81
CA LEU A 202 8.86 2.86 -20.32
C LEU A 202 9.10 2.57 -18.82
N PRO A 203 8.12 2.73 -17.91
CA PRO A 203 8.27 2.31 -16.52
C PRO A 203 8.63 0.83 -16.33
N LEU A 204 8.06 -0.07 -17.14
CA LEU A 204 8.39 -1.50 -17.07
C LEU A 204 9.83 -1.78 -17.54
N LEU A 205 10.32 -1.07 -18.56
CA LEU A 205 11.72 -1.16 -18.99
C LEU A 205 12.68 -0.66 -17.90
N LEU A 206 12.33 0.45 -17.24
CA LEU A 206 13.10 0.97 -16.12
C LEU A 206 13.08 0.00 -14.94
N PHE A 207 11.92 -0.57 -14.62
CA PHE A 207 11.79 -1.56 -13.55
C PHE A 207 12.57 -2.84 -13.87
N ALA A 208 12.54 -3.32 -15.12
CA ALA A 208 13.35 -4.44 -15.58
C ALA A 208 14.84 -4.15 -15.43
N LYS A 209 15.29 -2.93 -15.77
CA LYS A 209 16.69 -2.50 -15.53
C LYS A 209 17.06 -2.57 -14.05
N VAL A 210 16.18 -2.12 -13.15
CA VAL A 210 16.39 -2.20 -11.70
C VAL A 210 16.51 -3.66 -11.25
N ILE A 211 15.58 -4.53 -11.68
CA ILE A 211 15.64 -5.97 -11.38
C ILE A 211 16.97 -6.57 -11.85
N LEU A 212 17.39 -6.28 -13.09
CA LEU A 212 18.65 -6.79 -13.64
C LEU A 212 19.87 -6.30 -12.86
N SER A 213 19.85 -5.06 -12.37
CA SER A 213 20.92 -4.52 -11.52
C SER A 213 20.93 -5.09 -10.10
N ASN A 214 19.85 -5.74 -9.66
CA ASN A 214 19.70 -6.32 -8.32
C ASN A 214 19.28 -7.78 -8.40
N LEU A 215 19.80 -8.50 -9.39
CA LEU A 215 19.30 -9.82 -9.75
C LEU A 215 19.30 -10.79 -8.57
N ASP A 216 20.35 -10.76 -7.74
CA ASP A 216 20.45 -11.61 -6.55
C ASP A 216 19.26 -11.38 -5.61
N ASN A 217 18.92 -10.12 -5.29
CA ASN A 217 17.79 -9.81 -4.41
C ASN A 217 16.44 -10.32 -4.94
N PHE A 218 16.24 -10.29 -6.27
CA PHE A 218 15.00 -10.71 -6.93
C PHE A 218 14.92 -12.19 -7.28
N THR A 219 16.05 -12.93 -7.21
CA THR A 219 16.11 -14.35 -7.55
C THR A 219 16.34 -15.24 -6.33
N THR A 220 17.42 -15.02 -5.60
CA THR A 220 17.87 -15.85 -4.46
C THR A 220 17.92 -15.10 -3.13
N GLY A 221 17.67 -13.80 -3.15
CA GLY A 221 17.65 -12.93 -1.99
C GLY A 221 16.23 -12.63 -1.50
N TYR A 222 16.10 -11.54 -0.75
CA TYR A 222 14.93 -11.25 0.09
C TYR A 222 13.59 -11.18 -0.67
N VAL A 223 13.59 -10.68 -1.90
CA VAL A 223 12.39 -10.65 -2.75
C VAL A 223 12.18 -11.99 -3.43
N GLY A 224 13.25 -12.60 -3.97
CA GLY A 224 13.22 -13.89 -4.66
C GLY A 224 12.69 -15.04 -3.79
N ASP A 225 13.10 -15.10 -2.52
CA ASP A 225 12.66 -16.11 -1.55
C ASP A 225 11.14 -16.10 -1.30
N LYS A 226 10.49 -14.96 -1.57
CA LYS A 226 9.04 -14.79 -1.40
C LYS A 226 8.25 -15.23 -2.63
N VAL A 227 8.92 -15.50 -3.75
CA VAL A 227 8.29 -15.89 -5.01
C VAL A 227 8.56 -17.38 -5.25
N PRO A 228 7.59 -18.28 -5.06
CA PRO A 228 7.78 -19.70 -5.34
C PRO A 228 8.01 -19.95 -6.83
N SER A 229 8.86 -20.92 -7.15
CA SER A 229 9.10 -21.31 -8.54
C SER A 229 7.89 -22.03 -9.15
N ILE A 230 7.76 -22.03 -10.48
CA ILE A 230 6.64 -22.68 -11.19
C ILE A 230 6.54 -24.16 -10.82
N SER A 231 7.66 -24.87 -10.74
CA SER A 231 7.69 -26.27 -10.34
C SER A 231 7.21 -26.49 -8.91
N GLN A 232 7.56 -25.58 -7.99
CA GLN A 232 7.08 -25.63 -6.60
C GLN A 232 5.59 -25.34 -6.48
N LEU A 233 5.05 -24.41 -7.27
CA LEU A 233 3.63 -24.05 -7.29
C LEU A 233 2.70 -25.23 -7.62
N LEU A 234 3.18 -26.20 -8.40
CA LEU A 234 2.40 -27.36 -8.83
C LEU A 234 2.37 -28.50 -7.81
N THR A 235 3.20 -28.44 -6.77
CA THR A 235 3.25 -29.50 -5.75
C THR A 235 2.00 -29.47 -4.84
N GLN A 236 1.61 -30.66 -4.36
CA GLN A 236 0.50 -30.78 -3.41
C GLN A 236 0.78 -30.00 -2.11
N GLN A 237 2.03 -30.00 -1.65
CA GLN A 237 2.46 -29.30 -0.43
C GLN A 237 2.30 -27.77 -0.56
N THR A 238 2.72 -27.17 -1.68
CA THR A 238 2.57 -25.74 -1.91
C THR A 238 1.10 -25.35 -2.00
N ARG A 239 0.26 -26.17 -2.64
CA ARG A 239 -1.19 -25.95 -2.69
C ARG A 239 -1.81 -25.96 -1.28
N GLN A 240 -1.44 -26.94 -0.45
CA GLN A 240 -1.91 -27.01 0.94
C GLN A 240 -1.49 -25.76 1.72
N ARG A 241 -0.22 -25.35 1.63
CA ARG A 241 0.28 -24.13 2.27
C ARG A 241 -0.44 -22.87 1.79
N PHE A 242 -0.75 -22.77 0.50
CA PHE A 242 -1.49 -21.63 -0.03
C PHE A 242 -2.90 -21.55 0.56
N ILE A 243 -3.62 -22.69 0.63
CA ILE A 243 -4.94 -22.75 1.27
C ILE A 243 -4.84 -22.41 2.76
N GLU A 244 -3.82 -22.92 3.45
CA GLU A 244 -3.56 -22.58 4.85
C GLU A 244 -3.29 -21.09 5.05
N ASN A 245 -2.51 -20.46 4.17
CA ASN A 245 -2.22 -19.03 4.20
C ASN A 245 -3.47 -18.20 3.95
N ILE A 246 -4.32 -18.59 2.99
CA ILE A 246 -5.63 -17.96 2.77
C ILE A 246 -6.48 -18.05 4.04
N LYS A 247 -6.57 -19.25 4.65
CA LYS A 247 -7.34 -19.46 5.88
C LYS A 247 -6.81 -18.61 7.04
N LYS A 248 -5.50 -18.61 7.26
CA LYS A 248 -4.84 -17.76 8.27
C LYS A 248 -5.09 -16.29 8.00
N THR A 249 -5.00 -15.85 6.74
CA THR A 249 -5.24 -14.45 6.35
C THR A 249 -6.70 -14.03 6.51
N ALA A 250 -7.65 -14.93 6.28
CA ALA A 250 -9.05 -14.64 6.56
C ALA A 250 -9.32 -14.56 8.08
N LEU A 251 -8.73 -15.48 8.86
CA LEU A 251 -8.92 -15.54 10.31
C LEU A 251 -8.19 -14.42 11.06
N MET A 252 -7.05 -13.94 10.58
CA MET A 252 -6.29 -12.86 11.24
C MET A 252 -7.08 -11.55 11.30
N MET A 253 -8.04 -11.35 10.41
CA MET A 253 -8.87 -10.15 10.39
C MET A 253 -9.80 -10.05 11.61
N HIS A 254 -10.26 -11.18 12.16
CA HIS A 254 -11.31 -11.19 13.19
C HIS A 254 -11.05 -12.09 14.41
N TYR A 255 -10.16 -13.08 14.30
CA TYR A 255 -10.01 -14.13 15.30
C TYR A 255 -8.64 -14.16 15.96
N LYS A 256 -7.57 -14.40 15.19
CA LYS A 256 -6.21 -14.53 15.75
C LYS A 256 -5.16 -14.09 14.74
N GLY A 257 -4.42 -13.04 15.10
CA GLY A 257 -3.30 -12.53 14.31
C GLY A 257 -2.03 -13.38 14.44
N GLU A 258 -0.98 -12.92 13.78
CA GLU A 258 0.35 -13.54 13.88
C GLU A 258 0.99 -13.27 15.26
N GLY A 259 1.93 -14.13 15.65
CA GLY A 259 2.69 -13.96 16.89
C GLY A 259 3.89 -13.01 16.77
N ILE A 260 4.17 -12.50 15.57
CA ILE A 260 5.34 -11.64 15.34
C ILE A 260 5.03 -10.22 15.80
N PHE A 261 5.74 -9.77 16.83
CA PHE A 261 5.66 -8.40 17.32
C PHE A 261 6.48 -7.46 16.41
N ARG A 262 5.88 -7.04 15.29
CA ARG A 262 6.51 -6.04 14.40
C ARG A 262 5.67 -4.78 14.29
N VAL A 263 4.37 -4.93 14.07
CA VAL A 263 3.43 -3.82 13.83
C VAL A 263 2.03 -4.08 14.39
N ASN A 264 1.79 -5.23 15.02
CA ASN A 264 0.53 -5.56 15.68
C ASN A 264 0.79 -6.13 17.06
N VAL A 265 -0.23 -6.11 17.92
CA VAL A 265 -0.20 -6.83 19.18
C VAL A 265 -0.19 -8.34 18.88
N PRO A 266 0.76 -9.13 19.42
CA PRO A 266 0.91 -10.53 19.05
C PRO A 266 -0.34 -11.35 19.39
N GLY A 267 -0.84 -12.09 18.42
CA GLY A 267 -2.05 -12.91 18.56
C GLY A 267 -3.37 -12.15 18.45
N ASP A 268 -3.37 -10.81 18.53
CA ASP A 268 -4.58 -10.03 18.39
C ASP A 268 -5.03 -9.96 16.92
N PRO A 269 -6.35 -9.94 16.65
CA PRO A 269 -6.88 -9.69 15.31
C PRO A 269 -6.41 -8.36 14.73
N HIS A 270 -6.34 -8.29 13.40
CA HIS A 270 -5.98 -7.08 12.66
C HIS A 270 -7.08 -6.01 12.71
N ILE A 271 -8.32 -6.39 13.01
CA ILE A 271 -9.43 -5.47 13.17
C ILE A 271 -10.05 -5.71 14.54
N ASP A 272 -10.30 -4.64 15.30
CA ASP A 272 -11.00 -4.75 16.57
C ASP A 272 -12.41 -5.35 16.38
N ARG A 273 -12.99 -5.88 17.47
CA ARG A 273 -14.26 -6.61 17.40
C ARG A 273 -15.40 -5.79 16.80
N ILE A 274 -15.49 -4.49 17.14
CA ILE A 274 -16.59 -3.63 16.69
C ILE A 274 -16.42 -3.33 15.20
N SER A 275 -15.25 -2.85 14.79
CA SER A 275 -14.94 -2.61 13.38
C SER A 275 -15.05 -3.89 12.55
N GLY A 276 -14.73 -5.04 13.13
CA GLY A 276 -14.85 -6.35 12.50
C GLY A 276 -16.29 -6.73 12.16
N ILE A 277 -17.24 -6.48 13.09
CA ILE A 277 -18.67 -6.68 12.82
C ILE A 277 -19.13 -5.77 11.68
N PHE A 278 -18.79 -4.48 11.72
CA PHE A 278 -19.16 -3.54 10.66
C PHE A 278 -18.53 -3.88 9.31
N PHE A 279 -17.30 -4.39 9.31
CA PHE A 279 -16.63 -4.86 8.09
C PHE A 279 -17.41 -6.02 7.45
N LEU A 280 -17.81 -7.03 8.24
CA LEU A 280 -18.60 -8.16 7.74
C LEU A 280 -20.00 -7.72 7.27
N LEU A 281 -20.67 -6.87 8.03
CA LEU A 281 -21.96 -6.28 7.61
C LEU A 281 -21.81 -5.45 6.33
N GLY A 282 -20.70 -4.74 6.17
CA GLY A 282 -20.36 -3.99 4.97
C GLY A 282 -20.20 -4.89 3.74
N ILE A 283 -19.49 -6.02 3.87
CA ILE A 283 -19.39 -7.04 2.81
C ILE A 283 -20.79 -7.57 2.45
N LEU A 284 -21.58 -7.99 3.45
CA LEU A 284 -22.94 -8.50 3.22
C LEU A 284 -23.84 -7.45 2.57
N TYR A 285 -23.72 -6.19 2.97
CA TYR A 285 -24.43 -5.08 2.35
C TYR A 285 -24.02 -4.89 0.89
N LEU A 286 -22.73 -4.95 0.56
CA LEU A 286 -22.25 -4.83 -0.81
C LEU A 286 -22.69 -6.00 -1.69
N LEU A 287 -22.78 -7.22 -1.15
CA LEU A 287 -23.29 -8.39 -1.88
C LEU A 287 -24.79 -8.27 -2.19
N LYS A 288 -25.55 -7.58 -1.33
CA LYS A 288 -27.00 -7.38 -1.49
C LYS A 288 -27.39 -6.11 -2.24
N THR A 289 -26.44 -5.22 -2.51
CA THR A 289 -26.73 -3.92 -3.12
C THR A 289 -26.10 -3.76 -4.49
N ASN A 290 -26.78 -3.04 -5.38
CA ASN A 290 -26.25 -2.77 -6.71
C ASN A 290 -25.24 -1.61 -6.68
N ARG A 291 -24.06 -1.85 -6.10
CA ARG A 291 -22.95 -0.88 -6.04
C ARG A 291 -21.69 -1.42 -6.71
N PRO A 292 -21.70 -1.59 -8.05
CA PRO A 292 -20.66 -2.32 -8.76
C PRO A 292 -19.28 -1.68 -8.67
N LEU A 293 -19.19 -0.36 -8.48
CA LEU A 293 -17.91 0.32 -8.29
C LEU A 293 -17.26 0.00 -6.93
N LEU A 294 -18.06 -0.06 -5.86
CA LEU A 294 -17.56 -0.44 -4.54
C LEU A 294 -17.23 -1.93 -4.48
N VAL A 295 -18.01 -2.78 -5.15
CA VAL A 295 -17.69 -4.21 -5.32
C VAL A 295 -16.35 -4.39 -6.03
N ARG A 296 -16.11 -3.66 -7.14
CA ARG A 296 -14.82 -3.67 -7.85
C ARG A 296 -13.67 -3.21 -6.95
N ALA A 297 -13.85 -2.10 -6.22
CA ALA A 297 -12.81 -1.60 -5.31
C ALA A 297 -12.48 -2.61 -4.21
N THR A 298 -13.50 -3.27 -3.65
CA THR A 298 -13.34 -4.33 -2.65
C THR A 298 -12.58 -5.53 -3.24
N ALA A 299 -12.93 -5.96 -4.46
CA ALA A 299 -12.20 -7.02 -5.15
C ALA A 299 -10.74 -6.64 -5.43
N ALA A 300 -10.48 -5.38 -5.80
CA ALA A 300 -9.12 -4.86 -5.99
C ALA A 300 -8.28 -4.94 -4.71
N MET A 301 -8.87 -4.69 -3.54
CA MET A 301 -8.19 -4.83 -2.25
C MET A 301 -7.80 -6.29 -1.95
N PHE A 302 -8.63 -7.26 -2.32
CA PHE A 302 -8.27 -8.68 -2.20
C PHE A 302 -7.14 -9.09 -3.15
N LEU A 303 -7.08 -8.52 -4.37
CA LEU A 303 -5.98 -8.74 -5.29
C LEU A 303 -4.63 -8.26 -4.71
N LEU A 304 -4.63 -7.13 -4.00
CA LEU A 304 -3.44 -6.63 -3.32
C LEU A 304 -2.94 -7.54 -2.19
N ALA A 305 -3.81 -8.37 -1.62
CA ALA A 305 -3.46 -9.32 -0.57
C ALA A 305 -2.92 -10.66 -1.11
N LEU A 306 -3.00 -10.91 -2.42
CA LEU A 306 -2.53 -12.17 -3.00
C LEU A 306 -1.04 -12.45 -2.78
N PRO A 307 -0.11 -11.46 -2.93
CA PRO A 307 1.31 -11.71 -2.69
C PRO A 307 1.60 -12.19 -1.26
N SER A 308 0.86 -11.68 -0.26
CA SER A 308 1.02 -12.12 1.14
C SER A 308 0.50 -13.54 1.41
N MET A 309 -0.40 -14.06 0.56
CA MET A 309 -0.93 -15.42 0.69
C MET A 309 -0.03 -16.46 0.01
N SER A 310 0.87 -16.02 -0.87
CA SER A 310 1.79 -16.89 -1.61
C SER A 310 2.72 -17.69 -0.66
N PRO A 311 2.92 -19.00 -0.86
CA PRO A 311 3.85 -19.77 -0.06
C PRO A 311 5.28 -19.33 -0.40
N GLN A 312 6.09 -19.03 0.62
CA GLN A 312 7.49 -18.70 0.43
C GLN A 312 8.31 -19.93 0.05
N GLN A 313 9.42 -19.73 -0.65
CA GLN A 313 10.39 -20.79 -0.88
C GLN A 313 10.97 -21.21 0.48
N GLN A 314 10.98 -22.52 0.77
CA GLN A 314 11.71 -23.03 1.92
C GLN A 314 13.19 -23.12 1.58
N VAL A 315 13.87 -21.98 1.61
CA VAL A 315 15.33 -21.94 1.57
C VAL A 315 15.80 -21.56 2.97
N PHE A 316 16.14 -22.60 3.74
CA PHE A 316 16.85 -22.59 5.03
C PHE A 316 16.20 -21.94 6.29
N GLN A 317 15.60 -22.80 7.12
CA GLN A 317 15.54 -22.65 8.59
C GLN A 317 16.94 -22.76 9.26
N ARG A 318 18.02 -22.19 8.72
CA ARG A 318 19.36 -22.30 9.34
C ARG A 318 20.02 -20.99 9.80
N ALA A 319 19.37 -19.84 9.73
CA ALA A 319 20.06 -18.57 10.01
C ALA A 319 19.39 -17.60 11.00
N LEU A 320 18.49 -18.07 11.88
CA LEU A 320 17.97 -17.22 12.97
C LEU A 320 17.86 -18.01 14.29
N ILE A 321 19.01 -18.46 14.77
CA ILE A 321 19.35 -18.31 16.19
C ILE A 321 20.41 -17.22 16.18
N ILE A 322 20.05 -16.02 16.61
CA ILE A 322 20.81 -15.00 17.36
C ILE A 322 19.89 -13.77 17.45
#